data_AF-K9G909-F1
#
_entry.id   AF-K9G909-F1
#
_cell.length_a   1.000
_cell.length_b   1.000
_cell.length_c   1.000
_cell.angle_alpha   90.00
_cell.angle_beta   90.00
_cell.angle_gamma   90.00
#
_symmetry.space_group_name_H-M   'P 1'
#
loop_
_entity.id
_entity.type
_entity.pdbx_description
1 polymer ?
#
loop_
_entity_poly.entity_id
_entity_poly.type
_entity_poly.pdbx_seq_one_letter_code
_entity_poly.pdbx_strand_id
1 'polypeptide(L)'
;MCLDFKEHLNGKLETRTSGVIPSLPSLESQLQFMASCDDQLEGTSNTSLNANAVLASPLLEKRGHSLPSQYALLGRILTVGNEIPDPRIMLNTNVPFSAFVCGVQGSGKSHTTACMIENCLMETPALGILQSPISTLVLQYDEYTSTVSSQPNEAAFLARILPQYAHTKPVPIRVLVSPTNLHNLKKMYSQIPKIEVRPFKLQPEHLNISMMLSLMSVSQSGGMPLYMAQVTRVLREMAMKSGGHFDYSEFRARLNALNLDRSQTPFLYQRLDLLDSYLDFTGKGTDDYFIDGGVTILDLSCPFVDQSTACILFRIAIDLFLHAHPSRGKMIVADEAHKVIRFHHFTVKITV
;
A
#
# COMPACT_ATOMS: atom_id res chain seq x y z
N MET A 1 1.91 27.87 16.88
CA MET A 1 3.35 27.63 16.64
C MET A 1 3.47 27.11 15.21
N CYS A 2 3.43 28.00 14.22
CA CYS A 2 3.19 27.64 12.81
C CYS A 2 3.90 28.63 11.87
N LEU A 3 5.18 28.90 12.14
CA LEU A 3 6.01 29.78 11.32
C LEU A 3 7.41 29.22 10.99
N ASP A 4 7.89 28.17 11.66
CA ASP A 4 9.29 27.72 11.50
C ASP A 4 9.54 26.64 10.43
N PHE A 5 8.54 26.22 9.64
CA PHE A 5 8.77 25.19 8.61
C PHE A 5 9.19 25.74 7.24
N LYS A 6 9.17 27.07 7.04
CA LYS A 6 9.53 27.69 5.75
C LYS A 6 11.00 28.05 5.59
N GLU A 7 11.76 28.14 6.68
CA GLU A 7 13.16 28.60 6.61
C GLU A 7 14.20 27.49 6.44
N HIS A 8 13.82 26.20 6.55
CA HIS A 8 14.76 25.10 6.35
C HIS A 8 14.91 24.63 4.89
N LEU A 9 14.13 25.18 3.95
CA LEU A 9 14.25 24.90 2.51
C LEU A 9 15.18 25.87 1.75
N ASN A 10 15.69 26.91 2.39
CA ASN A 10 16.71 27.78 1.80
C ASN A 10 18.12 27.39 2.30
N GLY A 11 18.58 26.23 1.83
CA GLY A 11 20.00 25.92 1.85
C GLY A 11 20.77 26.97 1.02
N LYS A 12 21.71 27.63 1.69
CA LYS A 12 22.62 28.66 1.15
C LYS A 12 23.13 28.31 -0.25
N LEU A 13 23.00 29.28 -1.15
CA LEU A 13 23.65 29.30 -2.46
C LEU A 13 25.17 29.41 -2.26
N GLU A 14 25.84 28.29 -2.00
CA GLU A 14 27.28 28.20 -2.19
C GLU A 14 27.54 27.71 -3.62
N THR A 15 28.33 28.50 -4.34
CA THR A 15 28.84 28.28 -5.69
C THR A 15 29.33 26.84 -5.89
N ARG A 16 28.53 26.03 -6.59
CA ARG A 16 28.95 24.71 -7.08
C ARG A 16 29.74 24.87 -8.38
N THR A 17 31.01 24.51 -8.30
CA THR A 17 31.90 24.15 -9.39
C THR A 17 31.30 23.07 -10.28
N SER A 18 31.52 23.22 -11.59
CA SER A 18 31.16 22.30 -12.68
C SER A 18 31.38 20.82 -12.36
N GLY A 19 30.30 20.03 -12.36
CA GLY A 19 30.34 18.58 -12.23
C GLY A 19 29.06 17.94 -12.78
N VAL A 20 29.22 17.28 -13.94
CA VAL A 20 28.37 16.29 -14.64
C VAL A 20 26.88 16.22 -14.24
N ILE A 21 26.01 16.70 -15.16
CA ILE A 21 24.57 16.42 -15.17
C ILE A 21 24.38 14.94 -15.53
N PRO A 22 23.56 14.14 -14.81
CA PRO A 22 23.28 12.76 -15.20
C PRO A 22 22.51 12.77 -16.53
N SER A 23 23.10 12.19 -17.57
CA SER A 23 22.47 12.09 -18.89
C SER A 23 21.39 11.01 -18.93
N LEU A 24 20.31 11.28 -19.65
CA LEU A 24 19.23 10.34 -19.94
C LEU A 24 19.77 8.99 -20.47
N PRO A 25 19.24 7.83 -20.02
CA PRO A 25 19.60 6.52 -20.59
C PRO A 25 19.28 6.47 -22.08
N SER A 26 20.12 5.78 -22.86
CA SER A 26 19.92 5.68 -24.31
C SER A 26 18.64 4.91 -24.65
N LEU A 27 17.99 5.33 -25.74
CA LEU A 27 16.79 4.68 -26.29
C LEU A 27 17.02 3.17 -26.52
N GLU A 28 18.22 2.80 -26.96
CA GLU A 28 18.63 1.42 -27.24
C GLU A 28 18.56 0.51 -26.00
N SER A 29 18.88 1.03 -24.81
CA SER A 29 18.78 0.27 -23.55
C SER A 29 17.34 0.03 -23.09
N GLN A 30 16.38 0.81 -23.60
CA GLN A 30 14.97 0.76 -23.16
C GLN A 30 14.04 0.08 -24.17
N LEU A 31 14.47 -0.09 -25.42
CA LEU A 31 13.71 -0.77 -26.47
C LEU A 31 13.38 -2.25 -26.15
N GLN A 32 14.18 -2.89 -25.29
CA GLN A 32 13.97 -4.27 -24.86
C GLN A 32 12.65 -4.51 -24.08
N PHE A 33 11.97 -3.46 -23.64
CA PHE A 33 10.75 -3.56 -22.81
C PHE A 33 9.43 -3.37 -23.59
N MET A 34 9.45 -3.24 -24.92
CA MET A 34 8.36 -2.59 -25.66
C MET A 34 7.81 -3.44 -26.85
N ALA A 35 6.84 -4.35 -26.61
CA ALA A 35 6.04 -5.07 -27.65
C ALA A 35 4.56 -4.59 -27.75
N SER A 36 3.87 -4.92 -28.86
CA SER A 36 2.94 -4.17 -29.77
C SER A 36 1.47 -3.74 -29.39
N CYS A 37 0.91 -2.88 -30.29
CA CYS A 37 -0.45 -2.77 -30.91
C CYS A 37 -1.35 -1.54 -30.63
N ASP A 38 -1.76 -0.88 -31.73
CA ASP A 38 -2.08 0.54 -31.88
C ASP A 38 -3.54 1.00 -31.65
N ASP A 39 -3.74 2.28 -31.27
CA ASP A 39 -4.74 3.22 -31.84
C ASP A 39 -4.67 4.65 -31.21
N GLN A 40 -5.13 5.68 -31.94
CA GLN A 40 -4.77 7.11 -31.82
C GLN A 40 -5.67 8.00 -30.93
N LEU A 41 -5.15 9.15 -30.42
CA LEU A 41 -5.75 10.52 -30.53
C LEU A 41 -4.92 11.66 -29.87
N GLU A 42 -5.28 12.89 -30.26
CA GLU A 42 -4.62 14.22 -30.24
C GLU A 42 -4.43 14.94 -28.88
N GLY A 43 -3.59 16.00 -28.87
CA GLY A 43 -3.20 16.76 -27.68
C GLY A 43 -3.20 18.30 -27.79
N THR A 44 -3.10 18.97 -26.64
CA THR A 44 -2.88 20.42 -26.50
C THR A 44 -1.98 20.73 -25.29
N SER A 45 -1.30 21.89 -25.31
CA SER A 45 -0.09 22.23 -24.53
C SER A 45 -0.30 23.29 -23.43
N ASN A 46 0.51 23.26 -22.34
CA ASN A 46 0.81 24.42 -21.48
C ASN A 46 2.01 24.19 -20.53
N THR A 47 2.85 25.21 -20.34
CA THR A 47 4.28 25.13 -19.97
C THR A 47 4.65 25.13 -18.48
N SER A 48 3.67 25.25 -17.58
CA SER A 48 3.87 25.17 -16.11
C SER A 48 3.31 23.89 -15.48
N LEU A 49 2.70 23.01 -16.29
CA LEU A 49 1.93 21.87 -15.81
C LEU A 49 2.78 20.67 -15.39
N ASN A 50 4.03 20.58 -15.86
CA ASN A 50 4.75 19.30 -15.92
C ASN A 50 5.40 18.86 -14.60
N ALA A 51 5.84 19.78 -13.74
CA ALA A 51 6.43 19.40 -12.45
C ALA A 51 5.41 18.64 -11.57
N ASN A 52 4.12 18.96 -11.75
CA ASN A 52 3.00 18.35 -11.04
C ASN A 52 2.24 17.31 -11.88
N ALA A 53 2.66 17.09 -13.14
CA ALA A 53 2.03 16.10 -13.98
C ALA A 53 2.44 14.70 -13.50
N VAL A 54 1.46 13.83 -13.28
CA VAL A 54 1.69 12.44 -12.87
C VAL A 54 2.37 11.66 -13.99
N LEU A 55 2.00 11.93 -15.24
CA LEU A 55 2.60 11.34 -16.44
C LEU A 55 3.29 12.43 -17.24
N ALA A 56 4.53 12.16 -17.66
CA ALA A 56 5.33 13.07 -18.46
C ALA A 56 5.90 12.34 -19.68
N SER A 57 6.02 13.06 -20.80
CA SER A 57 6.75 12.57 -21.98
C SER A 57 8.10 13.28 -22.08
N PRO A 58 9.21 12.58 -22.38
CA PRO A 58 10.50 13.22 -22.61
C PRO A 58 10.51 14.20 -23.78
N LEU A 59 9.53 14.12 -24.70
CA LEU A 59 9.35 15.11 -25.77
C LEU A 59 9.15 16.54 -25.25
N LEU A 60 8.67 16.68 -24.03
CA LEU A 60 8.47 17.97 -23.40
C LEU A 60 9.80 18.69 -23.18
N GLU A 61 10.92 17.97 -23.02
CA GLU A 61 12.27 18.57 -22.94
C GLU A 61 12.66 19.28 -24.24
N LYS A 62 12.38 18.64 -25.39
CA LYS A 62 12.62 19.25 -26.71
C LYS A 62 11.78 20.51 -26.95
N ARG A 63 10.67 20.66 -26.21
CA ARG A 63 9.79 21.83 -26.23
C ARG A 63 10.13 22.86 -25.14
N GLY A 64 11.25 22.70 -24.44
CA GLY A 64 11.75 23.64 -23.44
C GLY A 64 11.17 23.46 -22.03
N HIS A 65 10.46 22.35 -21.76
CA HIS A 65 9.97 22.03 -20.43
C HIS A 65 10.94 21.12 -19.68
N SER A 66 11.07 21.29 -18.37
CA SER A 66 11.86 20.36 -17.54
C SER A 66 11.07 19.08 -17.21
N LEU A 67 11.75 17.93 -17.21
CA LEU A 67 11.22 16.72 -16.58
C LEU A 67 11.16 16.86 -15.04
N PRO A 68 10.34 16.04 -14.37
CA PRO A 68 10.31 15.98 -12.91
C PRO A 68 11.70 15.66 -12.31
N SER A 69 11.92 16.02 -11.04
CA SER A 69 13.17 15.70 -10.33
C SER A 69 13.37 14.21 -10.07
N GLN A 70 12.27 13.46 -10.03
CA GLN A 70 12.25 11.99 -9.95
C GLN A 70 11.16 11.46 -10.88
N TYR A 71 11.52 10.51 -11.75
CA TYR A 71 10.61 9.87 -12.68
C TYR A 71 11.18 8.52 -13.12
N ALA A 72 10.30 7.63 -13.56
CA ALA A 72 10.70 6.36 -14.14
C ALA A 72 9.76 5.93 -15.28
N LEU A 73 10.26 5.11 -16.20
CA LEU A 73 9.53 4.64 -17.37
C LEU A 73 8.31 3.82 -16.95
N LEU A 74 7.11 4.26 -17.31
CA LEU A 74 5.87 3.51 -17.09
C LEU A 74 5.47 2.68 -18.30
N GLY A 75 5.73 3.22 -19.50
CA GLY A 75 5.32 2.57 -20.73
C GLY A 75 5.54 3.45 -21.93
N ARG A 76 4.71 3.26 -22.95
CA ARG A 76 4.82 3.99 -24.22
C ARG A 76 3.46 4.31 -24.82
N ILE A 77 3.42 5.39 -25.58
CA ILE A 77 2.32 5.70 -26.48
C ILE A 77 2.46 4.79 -27.71
N LEU A 78 1.38 4.11 -28.08
CA LEU A 78 1.28 3.31 -29.29
C LEU A 78 0.66 4.22 -30.37
N THR A 79 1.45 4.68 -31.34
CA THR A 79 0.95 5.51 -32.45
C THR A 79 1.26 4.89 -33.80
N VAL A 80 0.22 4.74 -34.62
CA VAL A 80 0.35 4.48 -36.06
C VAL A 80 0.77 5.79 -36.75
N GLY A 81 2.03 5.89 -37.15
CA GLY A 81 2.55 7.02 -37.94
C GLY A 81 3.95 7.48 -37.51
N ASN A 82 4.73 7.99 -38.46
CA ASN A 82 6.15 8.36 -38.31
C ASN A 82 6.43 9.61 -37.45
N GLU A 83 5.50 10.12 -36.64
CA GLU A 83 5.54 11.51 -36.15
C GLU A 83 5.62 11.71 -34.62
N ILE A 84 5.97 10.68 -33.84
CA ILE A 84 6.40 10.88 -32.45
C ILE A 84 7.87 10.47 -32.29
N PRO A 85 8.82 11.43 -32.13
CA PRO A 85 10.25 11.12 -32.03
C PRO A 85 10.63 10.29 -30.79
N ASP A 86 9.76 10.22 -29.78
CA ASP A 86 9.99 9.52 -28.52
C ASP A 86 8.65 9.07 -27.90
N PRO A 87 8.31 7.78 -27.97
CA PRO A 87 7.01 7.28 -27.53
C PRO A 87 6.92 7.08 -26.01
N ARG A 88 7.99 7.34 -25.23
CA ARG A 88 8.05 6.98 -23.82
C ARG A 88 7.07 7.80 -22.97
N ILE A 89 6.45 7.12 -22.01
CA ILE A 89 5.64 7.70 -20.93
C ILE A 89 6.38 7.45 -19.62
N MET A 90 6.72 8.53 -18.92
CA MET A 90 7.37 8.51 -17.61
C MET A 90 6.33 8.76 -16.52
N LEU A 91 6.39 7.98 -15.44
CA LEU A 91 5.68 8.24 -14.19
C LEU A 91 6.51 9.22 -13.35
N ASN A 92 5.90 10.34 -12.98
CA ASN A 92 6.46 11.27 -12.00
C ASN A 92 6.27 10.69 -10.60
N THR A 93 7.37 10.27 -9.98
CA THR A 93 7.36 9.67 -8.64
C THR A 93 7.55 10.71 -7.54
N ASN A 94 7.69 11.98 -7.91
CA ASN A 94 7.91 13.10 -6.98
C ASN A 94 6.61 13.78 -6.55
N VAL A 95 5.45 13.35 -7.05
CA VAL A 95 4.16 13.96 -6.74
C VAL A 95 3.14 12.93 -6.25
N PRO A 96 2.28 13.28 -5.28
CA PRO A 96 1.20 12.41 -4.87
C PRO A 96 0.19 12.24 -6.00
N PHE A 97 -0.24 11.01 -6.26
CA PHE A 97 -1.26 10.70 -7.26
C PHE A 97 -2.18 9.58 -6.78
N SER A 98 -3.39 9.48 -7.31
CA SER A 98 -4.23 8.29 -7.11
C SER A 98 -4.44 7.64 -8.46
N ALA A 99 -4.23 6.32 -8.54
CA ALA A 99 -4.41 5.55 -9.76
C ALA A 99 -5.42 4.41 -9.53
N PHE A 100 -6.29 4.19 -10.50
CA PHE A 100 -7.17 3.02 -10.57
C PHE A 100 -6.76 2.21 -11.80
N VAL A 101 -6.31 0.98 -11.58
CA VAL A 101 -5.92 0.07 -12.66
C VAL A 101 -7.07 -0.89 -12.93
N CYS A 102 -7.76 -0.71 -14.04
CA CYS A 102 -8.94 -1.49 -14.41
C CYS A 102 -8.75 -2.17 -15.77
N GLY A 103 -9.38 -3.32 -15.96
CA GLY A 103 -9.23 -4.12 -17.16
C GLY A 103 -9.74 -5.55 -16.97
N VAL A 104 -10.00 -6.24 -18.09
CA VAL A 104 -10.46 -7.63 -18.09
C VAL A 104 -9.43 -8.56 -17.42
N GLN A 105 -9.84 -9.78 -17.05
CA GLN A 105 -8.89 -10.77 -16.52
C GLN A 105 -7.78 -11.02 -17.54
N GLY A 106 -6.52 -11.07 -17.08
CA GLY A 106 -5.36 -11.28 -17.95
C GLY A 106 -4.87 -10.05 -18.73
N SER A 107 -5.51 -8.88 -18.60
CA SER A 107 -5.08 -7.63 -19.29
C SER A 107 -3.81 -6.97 -18.73
N GLY A 108 -3.13 -7.58 -17.76
CA GLY A 108 -1.90 -7.05 -17.18
C GLY A 108 -2.10 -6.01 -16.06
N LYS A 109 -3.26 -5.96 -15.40
CA LYS A 109 -3.51 -5.04 -14.26
C LYS A 109 -2.44 -5.12 -13.18
N SER A 110 -2.23 -6.30 -12.60
CA SER A 110 -1.22 -6.51 -11.54
C SER A 110 0.19 -6.23 -12.04
N HIS A 111 0.46 -6.48 -13.33
CA HIS A 111 1.73 -6.14 -13.96
C HIS A 111 1.94 -4.62 -13.98
N THR A 112 0.97 -3.84 -14.45
CA THR A 112 1.04 -2.37 -14.43
C THR A 112 1.19 -1.83 -13.01
N THR A 113 0.46 -2.40 -12.04
CA THR A 113 0.61 -2.04 -10.62
C THR A 113 2.02 -2.35 -10.11
N ALA A 114 2.58 -3.51 -10.45
CA ALA A 114 3.94 -3.87 -10.10
C ALA A 114 4.97 -2.92 -10.74
N CYS A 115 4.78 -2.48 -11.98
CA CYS A 115 5.62 -1.45 -12.62
C CYS A 115 5.53 -0.10 -11.90
N MET A 116 4.35 0.31 -11.44
CA MET A 116 4.20 1.53 -10.62
C MET A 116 4.96 1.40 -9.29
N ILE A 117 4.87 0.23 -8.63
CA ILE A 117 5.62 -0.07 -7.41
C ILE A 117 7.13 -0.07 -7.68
N GLU A 118 7.56 -0.70 -8.76
CA GLU A 118 8.94 -0.77 -9.22
C GLU A 118 9.54 0.63 -9.42
N ASN A 119 8.85 1.49 -10.17
CA ASN A 119 9.24 2.86 -10.48
C ASN A 119 9.45 3.72 -9.22
N CYS A 120 8.72 3.42 -8.16
CA CYS A 120 8.75 4.12 -6.89
C CYS A 120 9.80 3.56 -5.90
N LEU A 121 10.45 2.42 -6.21
CA LEU A 121 11.33 1.71 -5.29
C LEU A 121 12.73 1.41 -5.83
N MET A 122 12.87 1.18 -7.14
CA MET A 122 14.11 0.71 -7.74
C MET A 122 14.95 1.89 -8.26
N GLU A 123 16.11 2.09 -7.64
CA GLU A 123 17.15 3.03 -8.09
C GLU A 123 17.94 2.45 -9.28
N THR A 124 17.23 2.06 -10.35
CA THR A 124 17.84 1.53 -11.57
C THR A 124 17.97 2.66 -12.59
N PRO A 125 19.18 3.09 -12.97
CA PRO A 125 19.36 4.18 -13.94
C PRO A 125 18.68 3.91 -15.28
N ALA A 126 18.53 2.64 -15.68
CA ALA A 126 17.83 2.26 -16.91
C ALA A 126 16.32 2.56 -16.89
N LEU A 127 15.68 2.65 -15.72
CA LEU A 127 14.26 2.98 -15.57
C LEU A 127 14.04 4.49 -15.52
N GLY A 128 14.94 5.23 -14.87
CA GLY A 128 14.85 6.68 -14.73
C GLY A 128 15.69 7.21 -13.57
N ILE A 129 15.25 8.33 -12.99
CA ILE A 129 15.92 8.99 -11.88
C ILE A 129 15.03 8.85 -10.64
N LEU A 130 15.53 8.15 -9.63
CA LEU A 130 14.89 8.02 -8.32
C LEU A 130 15.91 8.43 -7.25
N GLN A 131 15.58 9.43 -6.44
CA GLN A 131 16.44 9.95 -5.36
C GLN A 131 16.11 9.34 -4.01
N SER A 132 14.82 9.05 -3.77
CA SER A 132 14.36 8.40 -2.55
C SER A 132 13.29 7.36 -2.89
N PRO A 133 13.58 6.06 -2.68
CA PRO A 133 12.55 5.03 -2.65
C PRO A 133 11.47 5.38 -1.63
N ILE A 134 10.21 5.08 -1.93
CA ILE A 134 9.09 5.29 -0.99
C ILE A 134 8.79 4.01 -0.20
N SER A 135 8.12 4.11 0.94
CA SER A 135 7.58 2.92 1.60
C SER A 135 6.27 2.51 0.94
N THR A 136 6.06 1.22 0.74
CA THR A 136 4.87 0.68 0.07
C THR A 136 4.15 -0.34 0.94
N LEU A 137 2.84 -0.16 1.14
CA LEU A 137 1.93 -1.13 1.75
C LEU A 137 1.00 -1.72 0.68
N VAL A 138 1.05 -3.03 0.46
CA VAL A 138 0.14 -3.75 -0.44
C VAL A 138 -0.87 -4.53 0.40
N LEU A 139 -2.16 -4.38 0.10
CA LEU A 139 -3.26 -5.04 0.79
C LEU A 139 -3.79 -6.16 -0.10
N GLN A 140 -3.68 -7.41 0.36
CA GLN A 140 -4.14 -8.60 -0.35
C GLN A 140 -5.22 -9.34 0.44
N TYR A 141 -6.32 -9.63 -0.22
CA TYR A 141 -7.37 -10.49 0.31
C TYR A 141 -8.01 -11.32 -0.80
N ASP A 142 -7.94 -12.63 -0.65
CA ASP A 142 -8.71 -13.58 -1.43
C ASP A 142 -9.66 -14.39 -0.56
N GLU A 143 -10.90 -14.54 -1.04
CA GLU A 143 -11.82 -15.52 -0.46
C GLU A 143 -11.23 -16.92 -0.61
N TYR A 144 -11.07 -17.59 0.53
CA TYR A 144 -10.42 -18.89 0.58
C TYR A 144 -11.32 -19.98 -0.02
N THR A 145 -11.13 -20.29 -1.31
CA THR A 145 -11.92 -21.31 -2.01
C THR A 145 -11.24 -22.68 -2.04
N SER A 146 -9.90 -22.73 -2.05
CA SER A 146 -9.12 -23.97 -1.89
C SER A 146 -7.65 -23.71 -1.55
N THR A 147 -6.96 -24.70 -0.97
CA THR A 147 -5.50 -24.68 -0.73
C THR A 147 -4.66 -24.75 -2.01
N VAL A 148 -5.26 -25.16 -3.14
CA VAL A 148 -4.55 -25.54 -4.38
C VAL A 148 -4.44 -24.37 -5.37
N SER A 149 -5.29 -23.34 -5.22
CA SER A 149 -5.38 -22.21 -6.15
C SER A 149 -4.77 -20.90 -5.64
N SER A 150 -4.21 -20.84 -4.43
CA SER A 150 -3.65 -19.61 -3.87
C SER A 150 -2.23 -19.37 -4.41
N GLN A 151 -2.04 -18.21 -5.03
CA GLN A 151 -0.74 -17.74 -5.53
C GLN A 151 -0.27 -16.57 -4.66
N PRO A 152 1.06 -16.35 -4.52
CA PRO A 152 1.57 -15.10 -3.94
C PRO A 152 1.06 -13.88 -4.68
N ASN A 153 0.88 -12.79 -3.95
CA ASN A 153 0.64 -11.48 -4.55
C ASN A 153 1.75 -11.15 -5.57
N GLU A 154 1.40 -10.59 -6.74
CA GLU A 154 2.37 -10.34 -7.80
C GLU A 154 3.50 -9.38 -7.38
N ALA A 155 3.24 -8.42 -6.49
CA ALA A 155 4.26 -7.50 -6.00
C ALA A 155 5.39 -8.23 -5.24
N ALA A 156 5.13 -9.44 -4.71
CA ALA A 156 6.15 -10.26 -4.07
C ALA A 156 7.26 -10.69 -5.04
N PHE A 157 6.98 -10.78 -6.33
CA PHE A 157 7.97 -11.13 -7.34
C PHE A 157 8.98 -10.01 -7.61
N LEU A 158 8.76 -8.79 -7.12
CA LEU A 158 9.77 -7.71 -7.16
C LEU A 158 11.03 -8.05 -6.33
N ALA A 159 10.96 -9.03 -5.41
CA ALA A 159 12.13 -9.55 -4.72
C ALA A 159 13.10 -10.31 -5.64
N ARG A 160 12.62 -10.73 -6.82
CA ARG A 160 13.40 -11.54 -7.78
C ARG A 160 14.10 -10.63 -8.78
N ILE A 161 15.41 -10.60 -8.70
CA ILE A 161 16.26 -9.90 -9.66
C ILE A 161 16.63 -10.83 -10.82
N LEU A 162 16.53 -10.35 -12.06
CA LEU A 162 17.03 -11.06 -13.23
C LEU A 162 18.58 -11.08 -13.25
N PRO A 163 19.23 -12.13 -13.77
CA PRO A 163 20.69 -12.22 -13.78
C PRO A 163 21.40 -11.01 -14.41
N GLN A 164 20.82 -10.41 -15.47
CA GLN A 164 21.39 -9.21 -16.11
C GLN A 164 21.41 -7.97 -15.20
N TYR A 165 20.58 -7.95 -14.15
CA TYR A 165 20.49 -6.86 -13.18
C TYR A 165 21.06 -7.26 -11.81
N ALA A 166 21.88 -8.32 -11.71
CA ALA A 166 22.42 -8.80 -10.44
C ALA A 166 23.24 -7.76 -9.64
N HIS A 167 23.67 -6.67 -10.28
CA HIS A 167 24.36 -5.54 -9.66
C HIS A 167 23.41 -4.53 -8.96
N THR A 168 22.10 -4.61 -9.18
CA THR A 168 21.12 -3.75 -8.52
C THR A 168 20.76 -4.29 -7.13
N LYS A 169 20.39 -3.38 -6.23
CA LYS A 169 19.93 -3.76 -4.89
C LYS A 169 18.53 -4.38 -4.98
N PRO A 170 18.28 -5.56 -4.38
CA PRO A 170 16.94 -6.14 -4.36
C PRO A 170 15.97 -5.25 -3.60
N VAL A 171 14.74 -5.18 -4.09
CA VAL A 171 13.65 -4.57 -3.34
C VAL A 171 13.40 -5.42 -2.09
N PRO A 172 13.52 -4.85 -0.87
CA PRO A 172 13.21 -5.58 0.34
C PRO A 172 11.70 -5.80 0.44
N ILE A 173 11.30 -7.06 0.64
CA ILE A 173 9.89 -7.47 0.73
C ILE A 173 9.63 -8.21 2.04
N ARG A 174 8.61 -7.75 2.77
CA ARG A 174 8.05 -8.40 3.95
C ARG A 174 6.58 -8.69 3.70
N VAL A 175 6.14 -9.88 4.09
CA VAL A 175 4.75 -10.30 4.04
C VAL A 175 4.25 -10.50 5.46
N LEU A 176 3.30 -9.67 5.86
CA LEU A 176 2.52 -9.80 7.08
C LEU A 176 1.29 -10.64 6.77
N VAL A 177 1.09 -11.73 7.50
CA VAL A 177 0.01 -12.68 7.21
C VAL A 177 -0.91 -12.88 8.41
N SER A 178 -2.15 -13.29 8.16
CA SER A 178 -3.06 -13.72 9.24
C SER A 178 -2.36 -14.75 10.16
N PRO A 179 -2.34 -14.55 11.50
CA PRO A 179 -1.78 -15.52 12.43
C PRO A 179 -2.40 -16.91 12.30
N THR A 180 -3.67 -16.99 11.93
CA THR A 180 -4.43 -18.24 11.78
C THR A 180 -4.19 -18.94 10.44
N ASN A 181 -3.47 -18.33 9.48
CA ASN A 181 -3.05 -18.95 8.22
C ASN A 181 -1.54 -18.84 7.93
N LEU A 182 -0.74 -18.58 8.97
CA LEU A 182 0.71 -18.32 8.84
C LEU A 182 1.45 -19.45 8.14
N HIS A 183 1.19 -20.71 8.51
CA HIS A 183 1.94 -21.84 7.95
C HIS A 183 1.71 -21.98 6.43
N ASN A 184 0.47 -21.87 5.97
CA ASN A 184 0.14 -22.06 4.56
C ASN A 184 0.70 -20.92 3.72
N LEU A 185 0.51 -19.67 4.15
CA LEU A 185 1.04 -18.51 3.43
C LEU A 185 2.57 -18.48 3.47
N LYS A 186 3.21 -18.84 4.58
CA LYS A 186 4.67 -18.98 4.64
C LYS A 186 5.20 -20.02 3.65
N LYS A 187 4.52 -21.17 3.52
CA LYS A 187 4.85 -22.18 2.51
C LYS A 187 4.66 -21.64 1.10
N MET A 188 3.56 -20.93 0.83
CA MET A 188 3.27 -20.35 -0.48
C MET A 188 4.33 -19.31 -0.89
N TYR A 189 4.64 -18.35 -0.03
CA TYR A 189 5.66 -17.32 -0.31
C TYR A 189 7.10 -17.85 -0.33
N SER A 190 7.37 -19.04 0.23
CA SER A 190 8.72 -19.64 0.22
C SER A 190 9.26 -19.96 -1.18
N GLN A 191 8.40 -19.98 -2.19
CA GLN A 191 8.81 -20.14 -3.59
C GLN A 191 9.56 -18.92 -4.15
N ILE A 192 9.49 -17.77 -3.48
CA ILE A 192 10.17 -16.55 -3.87
C ILE A 192 11.35 -16.32 -2.91
N PRO A 193 12.59 -16.15 -3.41
CA PRO A 193 13.76 -15.99 -2.56
C PRO A 193 13.71 -14.66 -1.80
N LYS A 194 14.32 -14.63 -0.61
CA LYS A 194 14.54 -13.42 0.19
C LYS A 194 13.27 -12.68 0.65
N ILE A 195 12.13 -13.37 0.73
CA ILE A 195 10.92 -12.83 1.36
C ILE A 195 10.92 -13.15 2.85
N GLU A 196 10.70 -12.12 3.66
CA GLU A 196 10.42 -12.28 5.08
C GLU A 196 8.91 -12.44 5.32
N VAL A 197 8.47 -13.58 5.89
CA VAL A 197 7.05 -13.79 6.26
C VAL A 197 6.90 -13.75 7.77
N ARG A 198 6.08 -12.82 8.28
CA ARG A 198 5.78 -12.63 9.71
C ARG A 198 4.27 -12.68 9.97
N PRO A 199 3.81 -13.16 11.13
CA PRO A 199 2.41 -13.00 11.52
C PRO A 199 2.08 -11.52 11.75
N PHE A 200 0.92 -11.08 11.26
CA PHE A 200 0.37 -9.77 11.58
C PHE A 200 -0.25 -9.81 12.97
N LYS A 201 0.48 -9.27 13.95
CA LYS A 201 0.07 -9.19 15.35
C LYS A 201 -0.05 -7.75 15.79
N LEU A 202 -1.19 -7.33 16.31
CA LEU A 202 -1.45 -5.97 16.79
C LEU A 202 -1.03 -5.83 18.25
N GLN A 203 -0.44 -4.69 18.60
CA GLN A 203 -0.37 -4.28 20.00
C GLN A 203 -1.75 -3.78 20.46
N PRO A 204 -2.16 -4.04 21.71
CA PRO A 204 -3.40 -3.49 22.27
C PRO A 204 -3.49 -1.96 22.15
N GLU A 205 -2.35 -1.27 22.19
CA GLU A 205 -2.22 0.18 22.07
C GLU A 205 -2.61 0.71 20.67
N HIS A 206 -2.57 -0.14 19.65
CA HIS A 206 -3.01 0.20 18.29
C HIS A 206 -4.52 0.20 18.13
N LEU A 207 -5.27 -0.32 19.12
CA LEU A 207 -6.72 -0.34 19.07
C LEU A 207 -7.30 1.00 19.55
N ASN A 208 -8.33 1.47 18.86
CA ASN A 208 -9.09 2.63 19.29
C ASN A 208 -10.60 2.36 19.27
N ILE A 209 -11.35 3.31 19.83
CA ILE A 209 -12.79 3.21 20.00
C ILE A 209 -13.53 3.03 18.67
N SER A 210 -13.11 3.74 17.62
CA SER A 210 -13.69 3.60 16.27
C SER A 210 -13.42 2.22 15.67
N MET A 211 -12.23 1.68 15.88
CA MET A 211 -11.87 0.32 15.44
C MET A 211 -12.72 -0.72 16.16
N MET A 212 -12.89 -0.60 17.47
CA MET A 212 -13.71 -1.53 18.25
C MET A 212 -15.18 -1.47 17.86
N LEU A 213 -15.74 -0.28 17.65
CA LEU A 213 -17.11 -0.16 17.13
C LEU A 213 -17.26 -0.89 15.80
N SER A 214 -16.36 -0.66 14.85
CA SER A 214 -16.41 -1.32 13.53
C SER A 214 -16.23 -2.83 13.60
N LEU A 215 -15.29 -3.33 14.42
CA LEU A 215 -15.04 -4.77 14.59
C LEU A 215 -16.25 -5.49 15.16
N MET A 216 -16.97 -4.84 16.06
CA MET A 216 -18.10 -5.46 16.73
C MET A 216 -19.41 -5.25 15.95
N SER A 217 -19.54 -4.19 15.13
CA SER A 217 -20.80 -3.84 14.44
C SER A 217 -21.17 -4.71 13.23
N VAL A 218 -20.36 -5.71 12.86
CA VAL A 218 -20.62 -6.51 11.66
C VAL A 218 -21.74 -7.53 11.90
N SER A 219 -22.86 -7.35 11.20
CA SER A 219 -23.98 -8.30 11.10
C SER A 219 -24.01 -9.01 9.75
N GLN A 220 -24.36 -10.30 9.72
CA GLN A 220 -24.61 -11.02 8.45
C GLN A 220 -25.95 -10.63 7.78
N SER A 221 -26.90 -10.10 8.55
CA SER A 221 -28.29 -9.82 8.12
C SER A 221 -28.60 -8.34 7.82
N GLY A 222 -27.59 -7.46 7.81
CA GLY A 222 -27.75 -6.03 7.54
C GLY A 222 -28.41 -5.19 8.65
N GLY A 223 -28.88 -5.82 9.74
CA GLY A 223 -29.42 -5.15 10.92
C GLY A 223 -28.42 -5.07 12.07
N MET A 224 -28.42 -3.96 12.82
CA MET A 224 -27.52 -3.77 13.96
C MET A 224 -27.78 -4.85 15.03
N PRO A 225 -26.76 -5.64 15.46
CA PRO A 225 -26.93 -6.68 16.47
C PRO A 225 -27.43 -6.14 17.80
N LEU A 226 -28.28 -6.87 18.52
CA LEU A 226 -28.87 -6.41 19.79
C LEU A 226 -27.82 -6.04 20.86
N TYR A 227 -26.68 -6.74 20.87
CA TYR A 227 -25.57 -6.45 21.79
C TYR A 227 -24.85 -5.13 21.48
N MET A 228 -25.01 -4.54 20.29
CA MET A 228 -24.33 -3.29 19.91
C MET A 228 -24.73 -2.10 20.75
N ALA A 229 -25.96 -2.03 21.24
CA ALA A 229 -26.36 -0.95 22.14
C ALA A 229 -25.51 -0.95 23.42
N GLN A 230 -25.23 -2.14 23.95
CA GLN A 230 -24.42 -2.32 25.15
C GLN A 230 -22.92 -2.08 24.89
N VAL A 231 -22.38 -2.63 23.79
CA VAL A 231 -20.98 -2.40 23.39
C VAL A 231 -20.73 -0.91 23.16
N THR A 232 -21.63 -0.22 22.43
CA THR A 232 -21.53 1.22 22.17
C THR A 232 -21.58 2.03 23.46
N ARG A 233 -22.41 1.64 24.42
CA ARG A 233 -22.46 2.28 25.74
C ARG A 233 -21.12 2.16 26.47
N VAL A 234 -20.55 0.95 26.55
CA VAL A 234 -19.24 0.72 27.18
C VAL A 234 -18.16 1.58 26.52
N LEU A 235 -18.09 1.55 25.19
CA LEU A 235 -17.10 2.31 24.42
C LEU A 235 -17.26 3.83 24.59
N ARG A 236 -18.50 4.34 24.67
CA ARG A 236 -18.77 5.75 24.94
C ARG A 236 -18.32 6.16 26.34
N GLU A 237 -18.62 5.36 27.36
CA GLU A 237 -18.19 5.62 28.73
C GLU A 237 -16.66 5.62 28.87
N MET A 238 -15.96 4.75 28.13
CA MET A 238 -14.50 4.76 28.06
C MET A 238 -13.97 6.03 27.38
N ALA A 239 -14.57 6.44 26.25
CA ALA A 239 -14.20 7.68 25.56
C ALA A 239 -14.26 8.91 26.49
N MET A 240 -15.34 9.00 27.29
CA MET A 240 -15.57 10.10 28.21
C MET A 240 -14.56 10.15 29.36
N LYS A 241 -14.14 8.99 29.88
CA LYS A 241 -13.22 8.92 31.03
C LYS A 241 -11.76 9.10 30.62
N SER A 242 -11.38 8.58 29.46
CA SER A 242 -9.97 8.44 29.06
C SER A 242 -9.53 9.48 28.02
N GLY A 243 -10.37 10.49 27.72
CA GLY A 243 -10.07 11.51 26.71
C GLY A 243 -9.88 10.95 25.30
N GLY A 244 -10.49 9.80 25.00
CA GLY A 244 -10.34 9.09 23.72
C GLY A 244 -9.30 7.97 23.70
N HIS A 245 -8.46 7.82 24.74
CA HIS A 245 -7.56 6.66 24.86
C HIS A 245 -8.36 5.37 25.08
N PHE A 246 -8.00 4.30 24.39
CA PHE A 246 -8.65 3.00 24.49
C PHE A 246 -7.73 1.97 25.15
N ASP A 247 -8.24 1.28 26.16
CA ASP A 247 -7.57 0.16 26.80
C ASP A 247 -8.37 -1.13 26.57
N TYR A 248 -7.76 -2.08 25.85
CA TYR A 248 -8.42 -3.33 25.52
C TYR A 248 -8.74 -4.20 26.75
N SER A 249 -7.86 -4.20 27.75
CA SER A 249 -8.05 -4.98 28.98
C SER A 249 -9.21 -4.43 29.80
N GLU A 250 -9.30 -3.10 29.92
CA GLU A 250 -10.42 -2.42 30.58
C GLU A 250 -11.74 -2.69 29.83
N PHE A 251 -11.72 -2.63 28.50
CA PHE A 251 -12.88 -2.94 27.68
C PHE A 251 -13.39 -4.36 27.93
N ARG A 252 -12.50 -5.36 27.95
CA ARG A 252 -12.85 -6.76 28.24
C ARG A 252 -13.43 -6.92 29.64
N ALA A 253 -12.86 -6.26 30.65
CA ALA A 253 -13.38 -6.28 32.01
C ALA A 253 -14.80 -5.69 32.09
N ARG A 254 -15.04 -4.54 31.46
CA ARG A 254 -16.36 -3.89 31.41
C ARG A 254 -17.39 -4.72 30.67
N LEU A 255 -17.03 -5.35 29.56
CA LEU A 255 -17.94 -6.26 28.85
C LEU A 255 -18.32 -7.47 29.69
N ASN A 256 -17.36 -8.10 30.36
CA ASN A 256 -17.63 -9.25 31.23
C ASN A 256 -18.55 -8.86 32.40
N ALA A 257 -18.39 -7.66 32.96
CA ALA A 257 -19.25 -7.15 34.04
C ALA A 257 -20.72 -6.93 33.64
N LEU A 258 -21.02 -6.83 32.34
CA LEU A 258 -22.41 -6.76 31.85
C LEU A 258 -23.15 -8.09 31.97
N ASN A 259 -22.44 -9.20 32.19
CA ASN A 259 -23.01 -10.56 32.26
C ASN A 259 -23.95 -10.87 31.08
N LEU A 260 -23.52 -10.52 29.86
CA LEU A 260 -24.30 -10.79 28.66
C LEU A 260 -24.49 -12.29 28.49
N ASP A 261 -25.73 -12.70 28.23
CA ASP A 261 -26.05 -14.10 27.97
C ASP A 261 -25.30 -14.55 26.70
N ARG A 262 -24.35 -15.48 26.89
CA ARG A 262 -23.53 -16.03 25.80
C ARG A 262 -24.38 -16.71 24.73
N SER A 263 -25.55 -17.25 25.09
CA SER A 263 -26.48 -17.83 24.12
C SER A 263 -27.08 -16.77 23.18
N GLN A 264 -27.13 -15.52 23.61
CA GLN A 264 -27.67 -14.37 22.86
C GLN A 264 -26.58 -13.52 22.20
N THR A 265 -25.31 -13.71 22.56
CA THR A 265 -24.18 -12.95 21.99
C THR A 265 -23.07 -13.81 21.36
N PRO A 266 -23.37 -14.93 20.67
CA PRO A 266 -22.33 -15.80 20.12
C PRO A 266 -21.43 -15.05 19.11
N PHE A 267 -22.01 -14.20 18.29
CA PHE A 267 -21.27 -13.43 17.27
C PHE A 267 -20.33 -12.38 17.87
N LEU A 268 -20.68 -11.78 19.00
CA LEU A 268 -19.80 -10.85 19.71
C LEU A 268 -18.53 -11.58 20.15
N TYR A 269 -18.69 -12.72 20.82
CA TYR A 269 -17.55 -13.49 21.33
C TYR A 269 -16.70 -14.06 20.21
N GLN A 270 -17.29 -14.53 19.11
CA GLN A 270 -16.53 -14.93 17.91
C GLN A 270 -15.62 -13.82 17.38
N ARG A 271 -16.12 -12.56 17.33
CA ARG A 271 -15.30 -11.42 16.90
C ARG A 271 -14.20 -11.07 17.90
N LEU A 272 -14.49 -11.15 19.19
CA LEU A 272 -13.49 -10.93 20.23
C LEU A 272 -12.41 -12.01 20.21
N ASP A 273 -12.78 -13.28 20.04
CA ASP A 273 -11.84 -14.40 19.95
C ASP A 273 -10.94 -14.26 18.71
N LEU A 274 -11.52 -13.81 17.59
CA LEU A 274 -10.74 -13.50 16.39
C LEU A 274 -9.77 -12.35 16.65
N LEU A 275 -10.21 -11.25 17.27
CA LEU A 275 -9.33 -10.13 17.62
C LEU A 275 -8.21 -10.55 18.59
N ASP A 276 -8.53 -11.35 19.61
CA ASP A 276 -7.55 -11.91 20.55
C ASP A 276 -6.48 -12.72 19.81
N SER A 277 -6.85 -13.43 18.74
CA SER A 277 -5.89 -14.17 17.92
C SER A 277 -4.92 -13.26 17.15
N TYR A 278 -5.26 -11.99 16.94
CA TYR A 278 -4.38 -10.98 16.34
C TYR A 278 -3.62 -10.15 17.37
N LEU A 279 -4.04 -10.11 18.63
CA LEU A 279 -3.32 -9.33 19.64
C LEU A 279 -2.04 -10.03 20.11
N ASP A 280 -1.02 -9.21 20.40
CA ASP A 280 0.17 -9.63 21.13
C ASP A 280 0.10 -9.10 22.57
N PHE A 281 -0.26 -9.97 23.51
CA PHE A 281 -0.27 -9.65 24.94
C PHE A 281 1.10 -9.81 25.60
N THR A 282 2.09 -10.33 24.87
CA THR A 282 3.41 -10.61 25.45
C THR A 282 4.35 -9.41 25.38
N GLY A 283 4.01 -8.38 24.60
CA GLY A 283 4.85 -7.20 24.36
C GLY A 283 6.19 -7.55 23.71
N LYS A 284 6.32 -8.75 23.12
CA LYS A 284 7.55 -9.23 22.47
C LYS A 284 7.61 -8.85 21.00
N GLY A 285 6.47 -8.55 20.38
CA GLY A 285 6.39 -8.00 19.04
C GLY A 285 6.92 -6.58 19.01
N THR A 286 7.87 -6.32 18.11
CA THR A 286 8.29 -4.96 17.78
C THR A 286 7.28 -4.33 16.83
N ASP A 287 6.98 -3.03 16.99
CA ASP A 287 6.14 -2.24 16.06
C ASP A 287 6.79 -2.04 14.67
N ASP A 288 7.90 -2.71 14.40
CA ASP A 288 8.52 -2.86 13.09
C ASP A 288 7.68 -3.78 12.19
N TYR A 289 6.53 -3.26 11.73
CA TYR A 289 5.72 -3.89 10.69
C TYR A 289 6.24 -3.55 9.29
N PHE A 290 6.58 -2.27 9.06
CA PHE A 290 6.74 -1.73 7.71
C PHE A 290 8.20 -1.45 7.36
N ILE A 291 8.58 -1.85 6.15
CA ILE A 291 9.92 -1.60 5.63
C ILE A 291 10.05 -0.14 5.17
N ASP A 292 11.11 0.53 5.62
CA ASP A 292 11.52 1.83 5.10
C ASP A 292 12.13 1.67 3.69
N GLY A 293 11.54 2.30 2.67
CA GLY A 293 12.00 2.16 1.28
C GLY A 293 11.85 0.75 0.69
N GLY A 294 10.77 0.05 1.03
CA GLY A 294 10.49 -1.32 0.58
C GLY A 294 9.00 -1.64 0.46
N VAL A 295 8.69 -2.91 0.21
CA VAL A 295 7.31 -3.40 0.09
C VAL A 295 6.93 -4.22 1.32
N THR A 296 5.85 -3.82 1.98
CA THR A 296 5.17 -4.62 2.99
C THR A 296 3.84 -5.09 2.43
N ILE A 297 3.64 -6.39 2.28
CA ILE A 297 2.39 -7.00 1.81
C ILE A 297 1.62 -7.48 3.04
N LEU A 298 0.41 -6.99 3.25
CA LEU A 298 -0.53 -7.51 4.24
C LEU A 298 -1.50 -8.47 3.54
N ASP A 299 -1.24 -9.76 3.70
CA ASP A 299 -2.02 -10.85 3.10
C ASP A 299 -2.94 -11.49 4.15
N LEU A 300 -4.22 -11.14 4.05
CA LEU A 300 -5.28 -11.62 4.95
C LEU A 300 -6.08 -12.79 4.36
N SER A 301 -5.58 -13.41 3.29
CA SER A 301 -6.21 -14.57 2.64
C SER A 301 -6.22 -15.76 3.60
N CYS A 302 -7.32 -15.93 4.33
CA CYS A 302 -7.42 -16.85 5.45
C CYS A 302 -8.85 -17.41 5.57
N PRO A 303 -9.02 -18.73 5.81
CA PRO A 303 -10.35 -19.35 5.96
C PRO A 303 -11.22 -18.75 7.07
N PHE A 304 -10.61 -18.09 8.05
CA PHE A 304 -11.27 -17.54 9.23
C PHE A 304 -11.45 -16.02 9.15
N VAL A 305 -11.07 -15.40 8.03
CA VAL A 305 -11.16 -13.94 7.84
C VAL A 305 -12.16 -13.68 6.72
N ASP A 306 -13.32 -13.13 7.09
CA ASP A 306 -14.29 -12.64 6.13
C ASP A 306 -13.91 -11.26 5.58
N GLN A 307 -14.57 -10.86 4.49
CA GLN A 307 -14.37 -9.56 3.82
C GLN A 307 -14.42 -8.40 4.83
N SER A 308 -15.40 -8.43 5.75
CA SER A 308 -15.60 -7.36 6.73
C SER A 308 -14.45 -7.23 7.73
N THR A 309 -13.88 -8.35 8.17
CA THR A 309 -12.72 -8.37 9.07
C THR A 309 -11.50 -7.87 8.33
N ALA A 310 -11.29 -8.33 7.09
CA ALA A 310 -10.18 -7.89 6.25
C ALA A 310 -10.21 -6.36 6.07
N CYS A 311 -11.37 -5.77 5.76
CA CYS A 311 -11.53 -4.31 5.69
C CYS A 311 -11.04 -3.59 6.95
N ILE A 312 -11.38 -4.12 8.12
CA ILE A 312 -11.07 -3.44 9.38
C ILE A 312 -9.59 -3.60 9.72
N LEU A 313 -9.03 -4.80 9.55
CA LEU A 313 -7.60 -5.04 9.71
C LEU A 313 -6.77 -4.21 8.74
N PHE A 314 -7.22 -4.04 7.49
CA PHE A 314 -6.61 -3.12 6.53
C PHE A 314 -6.66 -1.66 7.00
N ARG A 315 -7.79 -1.20 7.54
CA ARG A 315 -7.88 0.16 8.09
C ARG A 315 -6.88 0.38 9.23
N ILE A 316 -6.72 -0.62 10.10
CA ILE A 316 -5.72 -0.57 11.19
C ILE A 316 -4.31 -0.52 10.61
N ALA A 317 -3.99 -1.40 9.66
CA ALA A 317 -2.67 -1.43 9.04
C ALA A 317 -2.34 -0.14 8.28
N ILE A 318 -3.31 0.47 7.60
CA ILE A 318 -3.15 1.77 6.94
C ILE A 318 -2.83 2.85 7.98
N ASP A 319 -3.59 2.91 9.07
CA ASP A 319 -3.37 3.91 10.13
C ASP A 319 -1.96 3.77 10.74
N LEU A 320 -1.55 2.55 11.06
CA LEU A 320 -0.19 2.26 11.53
C LEU A 320 0.88 2.63 10.49
N PHE A 321 0.63 2.34 9.21
CA PHE A 321 1.56 2.63 8.13
C PHE A 321 1.76 4.13 7.89
N LEU A 322 0.69 4.93 8.01
CA LEU A 322 0.77 6.38 7.85
C LEU A 322 1.63 7.04 8.94
N HIS A 323 1.61 6.49 10.16
CA HIS A 323 2.42 6.96 11.28
C HIS A 323 3.86 6.40 11.27
N ALA A 324 4.07 5.23 10.68
CA ALA A 324 5.41 4.68 10.47
C ALA A 324 6.23 5.56 9.52
N HIS A 325 7.54 5.68 9.75
CA HIS A 325 8.49 6.41 8.91
C HIS A 325 7.96 7.81 8.46
N PRO A 326 7.77 8.79 9.37
CA PRO A 326 7.07 10.04 9.06
C PRO A 326 7.68 10.87 7.93
N SER A 327 9.00 10.79 7.72
CA SER A 327 9.73 11.56 6.69
C SER A 327 9.80 10.86 5.32
N ARG A 328 9.18 9.69 5.17
CA ARG A 328 9.22 8.89 3.94
C ARG A 328 7.91 9.04 3.17
N GLY A 329 8.00 9.19 1.85
CA GLY A 329 6.84 9.11 0.96
C GLY A 329 6.17 7.74 1.08
N LYS A 330 4.84 7.69 0.97
CA LYS A 330 4.05 6.48 1.22
C LYS A 330 3.15 6.13 0.06
N MET A 331 3.15 4.86 -0.33
CA MET A 331 2.19 4.32 -1.28
C MET A 331 1.40 3.17 -0.65
N ILE A 332 0.09 3.22 -0.84
CA ILE A 332 -0.83 2.16 -0.42
C ILE A 332 -1.47 1.59 -1.68
N VAL A 333 -1.35 0.28 -1.86
CA VAL A 333 -1.88 -0.45 -3.01
C VAL A 333 -2.92 -1.44 -2.48
N ALA A 334 -4.15 -1.33 -2.96
CA ALA A 334 -5.18 -2.32 -2.70
C ALA A 334 -5.28 -3.23 -3.93
N ASP A 335 -4.74 -4.44 -3.81
CA ASP A 335 -4.80 -5.42 -4.89
C ASP A 335 -6.14 -6.16 -4.86
N GLU A 336 -6.68 -6.43 -6.05
CA GLU A 336 -8.04 -6.94 -6.24
C GLU A 336 -9.09 -6.23 -5.37
N ALA A 337 -8.99 -4.90 -5.29
CA ALA A 337 -9.79 -4.04 -4.42
C ALA A 337 -11.30 -4.29 -4.49
N HIS A 338 -11.83 -4.75 -5.63
CA HIS A 338 -13.23 -5.11 -5.79
C HIS A 338 -13.71 -6.23 -4.83
N LYS A 339 -12.80 -7.04 -4.30
CA LYS A 339 -13.06 -8.11 -3.32
C LYS A 339 -13.28 -7.59 -1.90
N VAL A 340 -12.87 -6.36 -1.59
CA VAL A 340 -12.89 -5.82 -0.21
C VAL A 340 -13.60 -4.47 -0.14
N ILE A 341 -13.52 -3.68 -1.20
CA ILE A 341 -14.07 -2.34 -1.27
C ILE A 341 -15.46 -2.40 -1.89
N ARG A 342 -16.51 -2.33 -1.06
CA ARG A 342 -17.80 -1.82 -1.51
C ARG A 342 -17.68 -0.29 -1.62
N PHE A 343 -18.04 0.27 -2.78
CA PHE A 343 -17.83 1.65 -3.25
C PHE A 343 -18.41 2.81 -2.39
N HIS A 344 -18.60 2.66 -1.08
CA HIS A 344 -19.11 3.72 -0.22
C HIS A 344 -18.13 4.30 0.81
N HIS A 345 -16.92 3.73 1.00
CA HIS A 345 -16.08 4.18 2.13
C HIS A 345 -14.56 4.20 1.96
N PHE A 346 -13.97 4.09 0.75
CA PHE A 346 -12.52 4.20 0.61
C PHE A 346 -12.09 5.01 -0.62
N THR A 347 -11.33 6.08 -0.38
CA THR A 347 -10.51 6.76 -1.37
C THR A 347 -9.06 6.43 -1.05
N VAL A 348 -8.36 5.72 -1.94
CA VAL A 348 -6.91 5.50 -1.79
C VAL A 348 -6.20 6.80 -2.15
N LYS A 349 -5.66 7.47 -1.14
CA LYS A 349 -4.92 8.73 -1.26
C LYS A 349 -3.43 8.40 -1.07
N ILE A 350 -2.65 8.38 -2.15
CA ILE A 350 -1.19 8.35 -2.02
C ILE A 350 -0.79 9.72 -1.46
N THR A 351 -0.22 9.73 -0.27
CA THR A 351 0.29 10.95 0.37
C THR A 351 1.80 10.81 0.41
N VAL A 352 2.48 11.70 -0.31
CA VAL A 352 3.95 11.86 -0.22
C VAL A 352 4.28 12.62 1.04
#